data_AF-V6M9S4-F1
#
_entry.id   AF-V6M9S4-F1
#
_cell.length_a   1.000
_cell.length_b   1.000
_cell.length_c   1.000
_cell.angle_alpha   90.00
_cell.angle_beta   90.00
_cell.angle_gamma   90.00
#
_symmetry.space_group_name_H-M   'P 1'
#
loop_
_entity.id
_entity.type
_entity.pdbx_description
1 polymer ?
#
loop_
_entity_poly.entity_id
_entity_poly.type
_entity_poly.pdbx_seq_one_letter_code
_entity_poly.pdbx_strand_id
1 'polypeptide(L)'
;MKRKVLSILSILSLVAAFSAGSSFAKTNNIQERNLEGYNIVQKNQEVTDLNTLYELAKKNSKAKSKHTLVDPKTGEQLAVEEFVTSQTLQIAKNDKGEQIETVAVTKLVVLADTSKTDSDWDSTLGVKATSTIYLDKVKDPRGALHYKLISVNGNWKKDDSTYSLTNRVVEYGAAGWSYFGNTFGQNETKKPTSDTFNYTAPSSWYPSTTDNGAVGVTMTVKLSKGGSSWNFEFVNNM
;
A
#
# COMPACT_ATOMS: atom_id res chain seq x y z
N MET A 1 52.03 7.37 -20.64
CA MET A 1 51.65 8.80 -20.51
C MET A 1 50.35 8.86 -19.71
N LYS A 2 50.30 9.65 -18.63
CA LYS A 2 49.18 9.78 -17.67
C LYS A 2 48.07 10.70 -18.22
N ARG A 3 46.80 10.41 -17.89
CA ARG A 3 45.69 11.28 -17.41
C ARG A 3 44.36 10.50 -17.60
N LYS A 4 43.65 10.00 -16.59
CA LYS A 4 42.82 10.64 -15.54
C LYS A 4 41.77 11.64 -16.07
N VAL A 5 40.48 11.31 -15.82
CA VAL A 5 39.46 12.09 -15.07
C VAL A 5 38.15 12.55 -15.78
N LEU A 6 37.04 12.11 -15.16
CA LEU A 6 35.72 12.70 -14.83
C LEU A 6 34.51 12.80 -15.79
N SER A 7 33.43 12.23 -15.23
CA SER A 7 31.98 12.51 -15.20
C SER A 7 31.46 13.92 -15.50
N ILE A 8 30.20 14.01 -15.96
CA ILE A 8 29.11 14.99 -15.67
C ILE A 8 27.79 14.29 -16.13
N LEU A 9 26.93 13.70 -15.30
CA LEU A 9 25.90 14.27 -14.42
C LEU A 9 25.13 15.48 -15.01
N SER A 10 24.01 15.23 -15.68
CA SER A 10 23.06 16.28 -16.07
C SER A 10 21.74 16.08 -15.31
N ILE A 11 21.60 16.85 -14.24
CA ILE A 11 20.39 16.99 -13.42
C ILE A 11 19.45 17.94 -14.17
N LEU A 12 18.25 17.49 -14.53
CA LEU A 12 17.18 18.38 -14.97
C LEU A 12 16.38 18.80 -13.74
N SER A 13 16.73 19.95 -13.19
CA SER A 13 15.96 20.64 -12.14
C SER A 13 14.78 21.37 -12.78
N LEU A 14 13.56 20.96 -12.47
CA LEU A 14 12.37 21.79 -12.70
C LEU A 14 11.80 22.20 -11.33
N VAL A 15 12.05 23.46 -10.97
CA VAL A 15 11.37 24.15 -9.89
C VAL A 15 10.06 24.68 -10.45
N ALA A 16 8.93 24.23 -9.92
CA ALA A 16 7.66 24.93 -10.05
C ALA A 16 7.07 25.11 -8.65
N ALA A 17 7.16 26.35 -8.16
CA ALA A 17 6.42 26.80 -7.00
C ALA A 17 5.01 27.17 -7.44
N PHE A 18 3.99 26.52 -6.87
CA PHE A 18 2.65 27.09 -6.75
C PHE A 18 2.00 26.65 -5.43
N SER A 19 1.25 27.61 -4.90
CA SER A 19 0.81 27.78 -3.52
C SER A 19 -0.54 27.14 -3.20
N ALA A 20 -0.68 26.78 -1.92
CA ALA A 20 -1.88 26.76 -1.08
C ALA A 20 -3.02 25.78 -1.43
N GLY A 21 -3.39 24.96 -0.43
CA GLY A 21 -4.80 24.70 -0.16
C GLY A 21 -5.33 23.27 -0.23
N SER A 22 -4.65 22.30 0.36
CA SER A 22 -5.36 21.17 1.00
C SER A 22 -4.46 20.58 2.08
N SER A 23 -4.97 20.56 3.31
CA SER A 23 -4.34 19.87 4.43
C SER A 23 -4.42 18.36 4.18
N PHE A 24 -3.54 17.85 3.32
CA PHE A 24 -3.23 16.44 3.30
C PHE A 24 -2.63 16.11 4.67
N ALA A 25 -3.20 15.08 5.31
CA ALA A 25 -2.69 14.55 6.55
C ALA A 25 -1.16 14.40 6.45
N LYS A 26 -0.48 14.91 7.48
CA LYS A 26 0.97 14.87 7.65
C LYS A 26 1.50 13.51 7.15
N THR A 27 2.20 13.51 6.03
CA THR A 27 2.87 12.31 5.53
C THR A 27 3.88 11.91 6.59
N ASN A 28 3.56 10.88 7.38
CA ASN A 28 4.55 10.18 8.14
C ASN A 28 5.39 9.42 7.10
N ASN A 29 6.30 10.15 6.44
CA ASN A 29 7.54 9.56 5.95
C ASN A 29 8.02 8.63 7.05
N ILE A 30 8.40 7.39 6.73
CA ILE A 30 9.01 6.48 7.70
C ILE A 30 10.02 7.31 8.51
N GLN A 31 9.64 7.66 9.75
CA GLN A 31 10.58 8.29 10.67
C GLN A 31 11.71 7.29 10.75
N GLU A 32 12.93 7.78 10.52
CA GLU A 32 14.15 6.98 10.40
C GLU A 32 14.12 5.81 11.37
N ARG A 33 13.81 4.61 10.86
CA ARG A 33 13.73 3.44 11.71
C ARG A 33 15.15 3.04 12.02
N ASN A 34 15.53 3.28 13.27
CA ASN A 34 16.78 2.77 13.82
C ASN A 34 16.68 1.24 13.86
N LEU A 35 17.38 0.60 12.93
CA LEU A 35 17.56 -0.85 12.91
C LEU A 35 18.84 -1.14 13.71
N GLU A 36 18.68 -1.47 14.99
CA GLU A 36 19.82 -1.70 15.88
C GLU A 36 20.79 -2.73 15.29
N GLY A 37 22.07 -2.36 15.21
CA GLY A 37 23.12 -3.21 14.63
C GLY A 37 23.18 -3.22 13.10
N TYR A 38 22.40 -2.38 12.41
CA TYR A 38 22.43 -2.23 10.95
C TYR A 38 22.83 -0.81 10.54
N ASN A 39 23.65 -0.72 9.49
CA ASN A 39 23.99 0.52 8.82
C ASN A 39 23.14 0.69 7.56
N ILE A 40 22.55 1.87 7.36
CA ILE A 40 21.79 2.19 6.15
C ILE A 40 22.76 2.35 4.98
N VAL A 41 22.59 1.56 3.92
CA VAL A 41 23.44 1.59 2.71
C VAL A 41 22.72 2.19 1.51
N GLN A 42 21.39 2.20 1.51
CA GLN A 42 20.58 2.88 0.50
C GLN A 42 19.32 3.43 1.13
N LYS A 43 18.91 4.63 0.69
CA LYS A 43 17.66 5.28 1.07
C LYS A 43 17.07 5.98 -0.14
N ASN A 44 15.80 5.70 -0.41
CA ASN A 44 15.03 6.30 -1.49
C ASN A 44 13.89 7.11 -0.88
N GLN A 45 13.53 8.23 -1.53
CA GLN A 45 12.33 8.95 -1.18
C GLN A 45 11.10 8.16 -1.67
N GLU A 46 10.09 8.05 -0.80
CA GLU A 46 8.83 7.43 -1.18
C GLU A 46 8.05 8.32 -2.14
N VAL A 47 7.59 7.76 -3.26
CA VAL A 47 6.54 8.37 -4.08
C VAL A 47 5.20 8.07 -3.41
N THR A 48 4.49 9.11 -2.98
CA THR A 48 3.17 9.00 -2.33
C THR A 48 2.04 9.57 -3.18
N ASP A 49 2.37 10.26 -4.27
CA ASP A 49 1.39 10.77 -5.22
C ASP A 49 0.66 9.62 -5.92
N LEU A 50 -0.66 9.55 -5.73
CA LEU A 50 -1.45 8.40 -6.19
C LEU A 50 -1.50 8.29 -7.71
N ASN A 51 -1.46 9.41 -8.43
CA ASN A 51 -1.48 9.42 -9.90
C ASN A 51 -0.16 8.86 -10.44
N THR A 52 0.95 9.27 -9.86
CA THR A 52 2.27 8.71 -10.18
C THR A 52 2.32 7.21 -9.86
N LEU A 53 1.80 6.79 -8.70
CA LEU A 53 1.76 5.37 -8.30
C LEU A 53 0.87 4.53 -9.23
N TYR A 54 -0.25 5.07 -9.66
CA TYR A 54 -1.13 4.44 -10.65
C TYR A 54 -0.41 4.22 -11.99
N GLU A 55 0.28 5.25 -12.50
CA GLU A 55 1.05 5.13 -13.74
C GLU A 55 2.22 4.14 -13.62
N LEU A 56 2.87 4.06 -12.46
CA LEU A 56 3.86 3.03 -12.16
C LEU A 56 3.25 1.63 -12.15
N ALA A 57 2.08 1.46 -11.52
CA ALA A 57 1.38 0.18 -11.48
C ALA A 57 0.96 -0.31 -12.88
N LYS A 58 0.48 0.60 -13.74
CA LYS A 58 0.12 0.30 -15.14
C LYS A 58 1.31 -0.18 -15.96
N LYS A 59 2.45 0.49 -15.83
CA LYS A 59 3.68 0.14 -16.58
C LYS A 59 4.23 -1.24 -16.22
N ASN A 60 4.04 -1.67 -14.97
CA ASN A 60 4.53 -2.97 -14.49
C ASN A 60 3.57 -4.15 -14.76
N SER A 61 2.44 -3.89 -15.43
CA SER A 61 1.55 -4.79 -16.19
C SER A 61 1.19 -6.19 -15.65
N LYS A 62 1.46 -6.50 -14.38
CA LYS A 62 1.06 -7.77 -13.73
C LYS A 62 -0.16 -7.64 -12.81
N ALA A 63 -0.63 -6.42 -12.54
CA ALA A 63 -1.66 -6.14 -11.54
C ALA A 63 -2.88 -5.50 -12.20
N LYS A 64 -3.65 -6.29 -12.95
CA LYS A 64 -4.99 -5.89 -13.39
C LYS A 64 -5.92 -7.05 -13.13
N SER A 65 -6.53 -7.07 -11.95
CA SER A 65 -7.71 -7.89 -11.73
C SER A 65 -8.94 -7.04 -12.08
N LYS A 66 -9.89 -7.65 -12.79
CA LYS A 66 -11.19 -7.05 -13.11
C LYS A 66 -12.27 -7.98 -12.60
N HIS A 67 -13.16 -7.46 -11.77
CA HIS A 67 -14.33 -8.19 -11.33
C HIS A 67 -15.51 -7.23 -11.14
N THR A 68 -16.68 -7.79 -10.86
CA THR A 68 -17.91 -7.02 -10.70
C THR A 68 -18.50 -7.29 -9.32
N LEU A 69 -18.93 -6.23 -8.63
CA LEU A 69 -19.79 -6.32 -7.45
C LEU A 69 -21.23 -6.16 -7.90
N VAL A 70 -22.12 -7.01 -7.38
CA VAL A 70 -23.55 -6.97 -7.72
C VAL A 70 -24.33 -6.72 -6.44
N ASP A 71 -25.25 -5.75 -6.48
CA ASP A 71 -26.23 -5.59 -5.41
C ASP A 71 -27.26 -6.74 -5.53
N PRO A 72 -27.45 -7.57 -4.49
CA PRO A 72 -28.35 -8.71 -4.56
C PRO A 72 -29.84 -8.34 -4.61
N LYS A 73 -30.22 -7.11 -4.24
CA LYS A 73 -31.59 -6.58 -4.24
C LYS A 73 -31.94 -5.89 -5.55
N THR A 74 -31.06 -5.04 -6.07
CA THR A 74 -31.34 -4.19 -7.25
C THR A 74 -30.73 -4.74 -8.53
N GLY A 75 -29.71 -5.60 -8.43
CA GLY A 75 -28.93 -6.07 -9.57
C GLY A 75 -27.94 -5.04 -10.12
N GLU A 76 -27.83 -3.85 -9.49
CA GLU A 76 -26.88 -2.81 -9.91
C GLU A 76 -25.43 -3.30 -9.73
N GLN A 77 -24.59 -2.98 -10.71
CA GLN A 77 -23.24 -3.52 -10.82
C GLN A 77 -22.17 -2.44 -10.71
N LEU A 78 -21.09 -2.75 -10.00
CA LEU A 78 -19.87 -1.95 -9.97
C LEU A 78 -18.73 -2.76 -10.58
N ALA A 79 -18.06 -2.22 -11.60
CA ALA A 79 -16.78 -2.71 -12.06
C ALA A 79 -15.70 -2.35 -11.03
N VAL A 80 -14.82 -3.31 -10.75
CA VAL A 80 -13.67 -3.16 -9.87
C VAL A 80 -12.40 -3.38 -10.68
N GLU A 81 -11.55 -2.36 -10.74
CA GLU A 81 -10.21 -2.45 -11.34
C GLU A 81 -9.15 -2.26 -10.26
N GLU A 82 -8.24 -3.23 -10.13
CA GLU A 82 -7.17 -3.20 -9.14
C GLU A 82 -5.79 -3.02 -9.78
N PHE A 83 -4.92 -2.27 -9.11
CA PHE A 83 -3.55 -1.96 -9.51
C PHE A 83 -2.61 -2.11 -8.32
N VAL A 84 -1.40 -2.63 -8.53
CA VAL A 84 -0.40 -2.82 -7.47
C VAL A 84 0.96 -2.27 -7.94
N THR A 85 1.67 -1.62 -7.03
CA THR A 85 3.05 -1.17 -7.22
C THR A 85 3.86 -1.39 -5.95
N SER A 86 5.18 -1.48 -6.07
CA SER A 86 6.08 -1.58 -4.93
C SER A 86 7.28 -0.67 -5.09
N GLN A 87 7.80 -0.20 -3.96
CA GLN A 87 8.94 0.69 -3.88
C GLN A 87 9.89 0.21 -2.78
N THR A 88 11.17 0.05 -3.11
CA THR A 88 12.22 -0.12 -2.09
C THR A 88 12.52 1.24 -1.47
N LEU A 89 12.38 1.37 -0.16
CA LEU A 89 12.58 2.62 0.56
C LEU A 89 13.95 2.68 1.24
N GLN A 90 14.39 1.56 1.79
CA GLN A 90 15.65 1.47 2.52
C GLN A 90 16.29 0.10 2.34
N ILE A 91 17.61 0.08 2.21
CA ILE A 91 18.42 -1.13 2.38
C ILE A 91 19.40 -0.87 3.51
N ALA A 92 19.42 -1.75 4.50
CA ALA A 92 20.36 -1.72 5.61
C ALA A 92 21.14 -3.03 5.68
N LYS A 93 22.40 -2.95 6.09
CA LYS A 93 23.31 -4.10 6.23
C LYS A 93 24.06 -4.07 7.55
N ASN A 94 24.33 -5.23 8.12
CA ASN A 94 25.21 -5.36 9.27
C ASN A 94 26.60 -5.89 8.89
N ASP A 95 27.51 -5.96 9.86
CA ASP A 95 28.90 -6.40 9.67
C ASP A 95 29.03 -7.87 9.22
N LYS A 96 27.96 -8.67 9.40
CA LYS A 96 27.88 -10.06 8.95
C LYS A 96 27.38 -10.19 7.51
N GLY A 97 27.02 -9.08 6.86
CA GLY A 97 26.46 -9.06 5.51
C GLY A 97 24.96 -9.39 5.45
N GLU A 98 24.28 -9.52 6.58
CA GLU A 98 22.83 -9.67 6.62
C GLU A 98 22.17 -8.38 6.12
N GLN A 99 21.09 -8.51 5.35
CA GLN A 99 20.41 -7.39 4.71
C GLN A 99 18.95 -7.33 5.11
N ILE A 100 18.49 -6.14 5.47
CA ILE A 100 17.08 -5.80 5.61
C ILE A 100 16.71 -4.85 4.48
N GLU A 101 15.66 -5.19 3.73
CA GLU A 101 15.08 -4.31 2.71
C GLU A 101 13.70 -3.84 3.20
N THR A 102 13.54 -2.55 3.45
CA THR A 102 12.24 -1.95 3.76
C THR A 102 11.56 -1.55 2.45
N VAL A 103 10.33 -2.03 2.25
CA VAL A 103 9.53 -1.78 1.05
C VAL A 103 8.15 -1.21 1.39
N ALA A 104 7.62 -0.39 0.51
CA ALA A 104 6.20 -0.02 0.46
C ALA A 104 5.53 -0.79 -0.67
N VAL A 105 4.42 -1.48 -0.38
CA VAL A 105 3.56 -2.13 -1.38
C VAL A 105 2.22 -1.42 -1.37
N THR A 106 1.91 -0.74 -2.47
CA THR A 106 0.68 0.03 -2.63
C THR A 106 -0.26 -0.68 -3.58
N LYS A 107 -1.51 -0.85 -3.14
CA LYS A 107 -2.60 -1.31 -4.00
C LYS A 107 -3.64 -0.20 -4.14
N LEU A 108 -4.09 0.03 -5.36
CA LEU A 108 -5.08 1.03 -5.74
C LEU A 108 -6.27 0.32 -6.39
N VAL A 109 -7.48 0.77 -6.09
CA VAL A 109 -8.72 0.24 -6.66
C VAL A 109 -9.63 1.34 -7.11
N VAL A 110 -10.23 1.16 -8.29
CA VAL A 110 -11.33 1.98 -8.79
C VAL A 110 -12.60 1.14 -8.79
N LEU A 111 -13.66 1.65 -8.16
CA LEU A 111 -15.02 1.11 -8.21
C LEU A 111 -15.90 2.07 -9.01
N ALA A 112 -16.32 1.65 -10.20
CA ALA A 112 -17.12 2.46 -11.11
C ALA A 112 -18.40 1.73 -11.51
N ASP A 113 -19.46 2.49 -11.79
CA ASP A 113 -20.71 1.95 -12.34
C ASP A 113 -20.45 1.37 -13.74
N THR A 114 -20.93 0.16 -14.03
CA THR A 114 -20.70 -0.49 -15.33
C THR A 114 -21.40 0.23 -16.49
N SER A 115 -22.40 1.06 -16.22
CA SER A 115 -23.05 1.91 -17.22
C SER A 115 -22.24 3.16 -17.58
N LYS A 116 -21.23 3.50 -16.77
CA LYS A 116 -20.33 4.63 -17.01
C LYS A 116 -19.08 4.12 -17.74
N THR A 117 -18.72 4.77 -18.84
CA THR A 117 -17.59 4.37 -19.69
C THR A 117 -16.23 4.77 -19.13
N ASP A 118 -16.19 5.50 -18.01
CA ASP A 118 -14.97 6.09 -17.45
C ASP A 118 -14.60 5.45 -16.11
N SER A 119 -13.76 4.41 -16.18
CA SER A 119 -13.21 3.66 -15.03
C SER A 119 -11.76 4.02 -14.70
N ASP A 120 -11.26 5.13 -15.25
CA ASP A 120 -9.87 5.54 -15.05
C ASP A 120 -9.61 6.05 -13.64
N TRP A 121 -8.37 5.90 -13.16
CA TRP A 121 -7.98 6.40 -11.85
C TRP A 121 -8.08 7.92 -11.72
N ASP A 122 -8.05 8.66 -12.82
CA ASP A 122 -8.26 10.11 -12.85
C ASP A 122 -9.73 10.50 -13.10
N SER A 123 -10.63 9.53 -13.29
CA SER A 123 -12.04 9.82 -13.53
C SER A 123 -12.70 10.42 -12.30
N THR A 124 -13.67 11.30 -12.49
CA THR A 124 -14.42 11.95 -11.41
C THR A 124 -15.57 11.07 -10.89
N LEU A 125 -15.65 9.81 -11.31
CA LEU A 125 -16.82 8.96 -11.08
C LEU A 125 -16.44 7.73 -10.25
N GLY A 126 -17.29 7.42 -9.27
CA GLY A 126 -17.15 6.24 -8.43
C GLY A 126 -16.44 6.45 -7.10
N VAL A 127 -15.92 5.34 -6.56
CA VAL A 127 -15.19 5.27 -5.30
C VAL A 127 -13.81 4.69 -5.57
N LYS A 128 -12.79 5.27 -4.96
CA LYS A 128 -11.42 4.77 -5.02
C LYS A 128 -11.02 4.26 -3.64
N ALA A 129 -10.27 3.18 -3.60
CA ALA A 129 -9.64 2.68 -2.39
C ALA A 129 -8.14 2.58 -2.60
N THR A 130 -7.37 2.88 -1.56
CA THR A 130 -5.91 2.73 -1.58
C THR A 130 -5.45 2.18 -0.25
N SER A 131 -4.47 1.28 -0.30
CA SER A 131 -3.65 0.97 0.87
C SER A 131 -2.19 0.87 0.51
N THR A 132 -1.35 1.27 1.44
CA THR A 132 0.09 1.01 1.41
C THR A 132 0.46 0.23 2.66
N ILE A 133 1.07 -0.93 2.47
CA ILE A 133 1.69 -1.71 3.54
C ILE A 133 3.20 -1.48 3.51
N TYR A 134 3.78 -1.25 4.68
CA TYR A 134 5.22 -1.10 4.86
C TYR A 134 5.77 -2.35 5.52
N LEU A 135 6.78 -2.94 4.88
CA LEU A 135 7.32 -4.24 5.26
C LEU A 135 8.83 -4.20 5.34
N ASP A 136 9.40 -4.95 6.27
CA ASP A 136 10.79 -5.40 6.16
C ASP A 136 10.85 -6.80 5.57
N LYS A 137 11.70 -6.96 4.55
CA LYS A 137 12.16 -8.25 4.09
C LYS A 137 13.37 -8.66 4.90
N VAL A 138 13.26 -9.80 5.57
CA VAL A 138 14.31 -10.38 6.43
C VAL A 138 14.54 -11.82 5.98
N LYS A 139 15.80 -12.24 5.89
CA LYS A 139 16.13 -13.65 5.65
C LYS A 139 16.48 -14.35 6.94
N ASP A 140 16.03 -15.57 7.11
CA ASP A 140 16.49 -16.45 8.18
C ASP A 140 17.92 -16.98 7.88
N PRO A 141 18.59 -17.65 8.83
CA PRO A 141 19.92 -18.24 8.60
C PRO A 141 19.97 -19.33 7.51
N ARG A 142 18.82 -19.85 7.07
CA ARG A 142 18.68 -20.82 5.99
C ARG A 142 18.40 -20.14 4.64
N GLY A 143 18.29 -18.82 4.62
CA GLY A 143 18.02 -18.01 3.44
C GLY A 143 16.54 -17.85 3.08
N ALA A 144 15.62 -18.39 3.88
CA ALA A 144 14.18 -18.25 3.66
C ALA A 144 13.74 -16.80 3.92
N LEU A 145 12.85 -16.29 3.07
CA LEU A 145 12.38 -14.91 3.13
C LEU A 145 11.16 -14.78 4.03
N HIS A 146 11.22 -13.84 4.97
CA HIS A 146 10.13 -13.43 5.84
C HIS A 146 9.82 -11.95 5.68
N TYR A 147 8.58 -11.59 6.00
CA TYR A 147 8.07 -10.23 5.94
C TYR A 147 7.61 -9.78 7.32
N LYS A 148 8.17 -8.68 7.82
CA LYS A 148 7.72 -8.01 9.04
C LYS A 148 6.80 -6.87 8.68
N LEU A 149 5.55 -6.89 9.15
CA LEU A 149 4.66 -5.74 9.02
C LEU A 149 5.13 -4.60 9.91
N ILE A 150 5.27 -3.41 9.33
CA ILE A 150 5.72 -2.19 10.04
C ILE A 150 4.55 -1.27 10.28
N SER A 151 3.79 -0.97 9.23
CA SER A 151 2.59 -0.15 9.33
C SER A 151 1.71 -0.37 8.10
N VAL A 152 0.47 0.04 8.23
CA VAL A 152 -0.52 0.05 7.16
C VAL A 152 -1.17 1.43 7.12
N ASN A 153 -1.29 2.01 5.94
CA ASN A 153 -2.09 3.21 5.74
C ASN A 153 -3.01 3.02 4.55
N GLY A 154 -4.02 3.86 4.46
CA GLY A 154 -4.95 3.78 3.35
C GLY A 154 -6.08 4.78 3.44
N ASN A 155 -6.88 4.80 2.39
CA ASN A 155 -8.07 5.62 2.31
C ASN A 155 -9.16 5.00 1.43
N TRP A 156 -10.37 5.49 1.63
CA TRP A 156 -11.48 5.41 0.69
C TRP A 156 -11.82 6.82 0.24
N LYS A 157 -11.78 7.08 -1.06
CA LYS A 157 -12.10 8.38 -1.64
C LYS A 157 -13.38 8.26 -2.45
N LYS A 158 -14.32 9.17 -2.20
CA LYS A 158 -15.51 9.34 -3.05
C LYS A 158 -15.24 10.46 -4.04
N ASP A 159 -15.14 10.12 -5.32
CA ASP A 159 -15.11 11.13 -6.37
C ASP A 159 -16.53 11.42 -6.88
N ASP A 160 -17.45 10.45 -6.78
CA ASP A 160 -18.89 10.65 -6.97
C ASP A 160 -19.61 10.83 -5.61
N SER A 161 -20.16 12.02 -5.37
CA SER A 161 -20.81 12.39 -4.12
C SER A 161 -22.14 11.67 -3.87
N THR A 162 -22.68 10.96 -4.86
CA THR A 162 -23.90 10.14 -4.70
C THR A 162 -23.66 8.88 -3.88
N TYR A 163 -22.40 8.49 -3.67
CA TYR A 163 -22.04 7.38 -2.80
C TYR A 163 -21.99 7.79 -1.32
N SER A 164 -22.45 6.88 -0.47
CA SER A 164 -22.21 6.88 0.97
C SER A 164 -21.29 5.72 1.36
N LEU A 165 -20.39 5.98 2.31
CA LEU A 165 -19.44 5.01 2.84
C LEU A 165 -19.67 4.84 4.34
N THR A 166 -19.94 3.62 4.76
CA THR A 166 -20.23 3.24 6.16
C THR A 166 -19.56 1.92 6.52
N ASN A 167 -19.59 1.55 7.81
CA ASN A 167 -19.12 0.25 8.30
C ASN A 167 -17.69 -0.09 7.86
N ARG A 168 -16.78 0.88 7.97
CA ARG A 168 -15.37 0.68 7.64
C ARG A 168 -14.73 -0.26 8.67
N VAL A 169 -14.02 -1.26 8.18
CA VAL A 169 -13.22 -2.19 8.98
C VAL A 169 -11.85 -2.28 8.34
N VAL A 170 -10.80 -2.25 9.16
CA VAL A 170 -9.41 -2.47 8.75
C VAL A 170 -8.87 -3.59 9.62
N GLU A 171 -8.54 -4.71 9.02
CA GLU A 171 -7.83 -5.80 9.67
C GLU A 171 -6.43 -5.89 9.08
N TYR A 172 -5.40 -5.85 9.93
CA TYR A 172 -4.01 -5.97 9.49
C TYR A 172 -3.27 -6.95 10.37
N GLY A 173 -2.26 -7.61 9.80
CA GLY A 173 -1.63 -8.72 10.48
C GLY A 173 -0.49 -9.37 9.71
N ALA A 174 0.11 -10.35 10.37
CA ALA A 174 1.08 -11.25 9.80
C ALA A 174 0.81 -12.67 10.32
N ALA A 175 0.49 -13.59 9.42
CA ALA A 175 0.30 -15.01 9.72
C ALA A 175 1.16 -15.85 8.78
N GLY A 176 1.74 -16.94 9.29
CA GLY A 176 2.58 -17.84 8.50
C GLY A 176 3.63 -18.51 9.37
N TRP A 177 4.50 -19.31 8.76
CA TRP A 177 5.64 -19.85 9.50
C TRP A 177 6.64 -18.73 9.81
N SER A 178 7.33 -18.82 10.95
CA SER A 178 8.38 -17.88 11.33
C SER A 178 9.55 -18.58 12.01
N TYR A 179 10.76 -18.25 11.56
CA TYR A 179 11.98 -18.63 12.26
C TYR A 179 12.17 -17.83 13.57
N PHE A 180 11.58 -16.64 13.66
CA PHE A 180 11.86 -15.66 14.70
C PHE A 180 10.95 -15.81 15.94
N GLY A 181 9.84 -16.54 15.82
CA GLY A 181 8.91 -16.74 16.91
C GLY A 181 7.56 -17.29 16.47
N ASN A 182 6.56 -17.22 17.34
CA ASN A 182 5.19 -17.62 17.03
C ASN A 182 4.40 -16.42 16.49
N THR A 183 3.77 -16.57 15.32
CA THR A 183 3.01 -15.50 14.68
C THR A 183 1.50 -15.63 14.91
N PHE A 184 1.06 -16.62 15.68
CA PHE A 184 -0.35 -16.79 16.02
C PHE A 184 -0.87 -15.56 16.79
N GLY A 185 -1.98 -14.98 16.33
CA GLY A 185 -2.59 -13.79 16.94
C GLY A 185 -1.90 -12.46 16.64
N GLN A 186 -0.99 -12.40 15.67
CA GLN A 186 -0.42 -11.14 15.17
C GLN A 186 -1.38 -10.47 14.18
N ASN A 187 -2.56 -10.08 14.68
CA ASN A 187 -3.54 -9.34 13.92
C ASN A 187 -4.27 -8.31 14.80
N GLU A 188 -4.73 -7.24 14.18
CA GLU A 188 -5.56 -6.23 14.82
C GLU A 188 -6.71 -5.82 13.90
N THR A 189 -7.88 -5.61 14.49
CA THR A 189 -9.06 -5.07 13.81
C THR A 189 -9.36 -3.66 14.30
N LYS A 190 -9.52 -2.72 13.39
CA LYS A 190 -9.91 -1.33 13.64
C LYS A 190 -11.20 -1.00 12.89
N LYS A 191 -12.00 -0.10 13.46
CA LYS A 191 -13.27 0.38 12.89
C LYS A 191 -13.21 1.91 12.75
N PRO A 192 -12.47 2.45 11.78
CA PRO A 192 -12.32 3.90 11.64
C PRO A 192 -13.67 4.55 11.29
N THR A 193 -13.89 5.74 11.86
CA THR A 193 -15.02 6.61 11.47
C THR A 193 -14.66 7.51 10.29
N SER A 194 -13.37 7.75 10.05
CA SER A 194 -12.84 8.50 8.91
C SER A 194 -12.62 7.62 7.68
N ASP A 195 -12.59 8.26 6.53
CA ASP A 195 -12.22 7.70 5.22
C ASP A 195 -10.72 7.45 5.06
N THR A 196 -9.90 7.83 6.03
CA THR A 196 -8.44 7.65 6.03
C THR A 196 -7.98 6.94 7.30
N PHE A 197 -6.95 6.10 7.19
CA PHE A 197 -6.31 5.50 8.36
C PHE A 197 -4.80 5.38 8.20
N ASN A 198 -4.12 5.29 9.35
CA ASN A 198 -2.71 4.99 9.47
C ASN A 198 -2.48 4.27 10.79
N TYR A 199 -2.05 3.01 10.74
CA TYR A 199 -1.83 2.16 11.90
C TYR A 199 -0.43 1.56 11.86
N THR A 200 0.27 1.61 12.99
CA THR A 200 1.58 0.98 13.17
C THR A 200 1.39 -0.43 13.72
N ALA A 201 2.12 -1.39 13.15
CA ALA A 201 2.14 -2.74 13.68
C ALA A 201 2.94 -2.78 15.00
N PRO A 202 2.49 -3.55 16.02
CA PRO A 202 3.25 -3.74 17.23
C PRO A 202 4.69 -4.22 16.96
N SER A 203 5.67 -3.62 17.63
CA SER A 203 7.09 -3.96 17.45
C SER A 203 7.41 -5.41 17.85
N SER A 204 6.58 -6.00 18.71
CA SER A 204 6.62 -7.39 19.17
C SER A 204 6.21 -8.42 18.11
N TRP A 205 5.63 -7.99 16.97
CA TRP A 205 5.29 -8.91 15.90
C TRP A 205 6.55 -9.44 15.20
N TYR A 206 6.57 -10.75 15.01
CA TYR A 206 7.60 -11.48 14.31
C TYR A 206 7.38 -11.46 12.80
N PRO A 207 8.46 -11.45 11.99
CA PRO A 207 8.38 -11.64 10.55
C PRO A 207 7.79 -13.02 10.19
N SER A 208 6.93 -13.09 9.18
CA SER A 208 6.29 -14.33 8.72
C SER A 208 6.62 -14.64 7.26
N THR A 209 6.67 -15.92 6.89
CA THR A 209 6.61 -16.32 5.48
C THR A 209 5.21 -16.09 4.93
N THR A 210 5.10 -16.00 3.62
CA THR A 210 3.80 -15.93 2.92
C THR A 210 3.43 -17.24 2.23
N ASP A 211 4.32 -18.25 2.29
CA ASP A 211 3.99 -19.64 1.94
C ASP A 211 2.94 -20.17 2.93
N ASN A 212 1.69 -20.33 2.47
CA ASN A 212 0.51 -20.67 3.30
C ASN A 212 0.24 -19.66 4.43
N GLY A 213 0.65 -18.40 4.24
CA GLY A 213 0.47 -17.29 5.17
C GLY A 213 0.06 -16.01 4.44
N ALA A 214 -0.05 -14.91 5.18
CA ALA A 214 -0.30 -13.59 4.61
C ALA A 214 0.27 -12.51 5.54
N VAL A 215 0.86 -11.48 4.94
CA VAL A 215 1.28 -10.27 5.67
C VAL A 215 0.72 -9.04 4.96
N GLY A 216 -0.08 -8.24 5.66
CA GLY A 216 -0.68 -7.05 5.06
C GLY A 216 -1.94 -6.54 5.74
N VAL A 217 -2.90 -6.11 4.92
CA VAL A 217 -4.15 -5.49 5.35
C VAL A 217 -5.33 -5.92 4.48
N THR A 218 -6.45 -6.17 5.14
CA THR A 218 -7.78 -6.27 4.56
C THR A 218 -8.62 -5.08 5.02
N MET A 219 -9.26 -4.41 4.07
CA MET A 219 -10.14 -3.27 4.28
C MET A 219 -11.54 -3.65 3.81
N THR A 220 -12.54 -3.41 4.64
CA THR A 220 -13.95 -3.62 4.27
C THR A 220 -14.70 -2.30 4.41
N VAL A 221 -15.58 -2.00 3.46
CA VAL A 221 -16.48 -0.84 3.53
C VAL A 221 -17.82 -1.18 2.92
N LYS A 222 -18.89 -0.64 3.50
CA LYS A 222 -20.22 -0.66 2.89
C LYS A 222 -20.42 0.59 2.04
N LEU A 223 -20.59 0.39 0.74
CA LEU A 223 -20.99 1.41 -0.23
C LEU A 223 -22.52 1.44 -0.35
N SER A 224 -23.10 2.61 -0.53
CA SER A 224 -24.53 2.76 -0.86
C SER A 224 -24.76 3.92 -1.82
N LYS A 225 -25.65 3.74 -2.80
CA LYS A 225 -26.02 4.74 -3.82
C LYS A 225 -27.43 4.42 -4.31
N GLY A 226 -28.32 5.42 -4.39
CA GLY A 226 -29.61 5.29 -5.08
C GLY A 226 -30.53 4.14 -4.64
N GLY A 227 -30.43 3.66 -3.39
CA GLY A 227 -31.17 2.49 -2.90
C GLY A 227 -30.41 1.16 -2.99
N SER A 228 -29.32 1.13 -3.75
CA SER A 228 -28.38 0.01 -3.83
C SER A 228 -27.27 0.11 -2.77
N SER A 229 -26.67 -1.03 -2.42
CA SER A 229 -25.58 -1.17 -1.48
C SER A 229 -24.71 -2.40 -1.76
N TRP A 230 -23.40 -2.21 -1.64
CA TRP A 230 -22.38 -3.26 -1.79
C TRP A 230 -21.50 -3.33 -0.55
N ASN A 231 -21.12 -4.53 -0.14
CA ASN A 231 -20.00 -4.71 0.79
C ASN A 231 -18.77 -4.96 -0.06
N PHE A 232 -17.80 -4.07 0.03
CA PHE A 232 -16.56 -4.18 -0.71
C PHE A 232 -15.43 -4.58 0.25
N GLU A 233 -14.75 -5.68 -0.09
CA GLU A 233 -13.54 -6.13 0.57
C GLU A 233 -12.35 -5.86 -0.34
N PHE A 234 -11.30 -5.29 0.24
CA PHE A 234 -10.10 -4.86 -0.42
C PHE A 234 -8.88 -5.44 0.31
N VAL A 235 -8.20 -6.38 -0.33
CA VAL A 235 -7.06 -7.11 0.25
C VAL A 235 -5.75 -6.62 -0.38
N ASN A 236 -4.81 -6.19 0.45
CA ASN A 236 -3.43 -5.89 0.09
C ASN A 236 -2.50 -6.68 1.00
N ASN A 237 -2.24 -7.92 0.60
CA ASN A 237 -1.39 -8.87 1.31
C ASN A 237 -0.28 -9.37 0.38
N MET A 238 0.87 -9.66 0.98
CA MET A 238 1.99 -10.41 0.40
C MET A 238 1.87 -11.90 0.70
#